data_AF-A0A672SLN4-F1
#
_entry.id   AF-A0A672SLN4-F1
#
_cell.length_a   1.000
_cell.length_b   1.000
_cell.length_c   1.000
_cell.angle_alpha   90.00
_cell.angle_beta   90.00
_cell.angle_gamma   90.00
#
_symmetry.space_group_name_H-M   'P 1'
#
loop_
_entity.id
_entity.type
_entity.pdbx_description
1 polymer ?
#
loop_
_entity_poly.entity_id
_entity_poly.type
_entity_poly.pdbx_seq_one_letter_code
_entity_poly.pdbx_strand_id
1 'polypeptide(L)'
;MPLCGHATLASAAVLFYMKKNVNPVLVFETLSGELYVRQHEESLIMDFPLNKPKPQDQHEIKDLLKAVVGDVPIQDVCYNPTTRNLMIRLADTCDRSELTSLKPEAESLLKNESTGKMNGVIVTMKGAPTAQPGYDFYSRYFAPWLGVLEDPVCGSAHTVLAAYWSEKLNKKKMLAYQCSSRGGELGLEIRDDGRLNIIGNPAAVCLVENELRHDLYQSIAAEMNLSETAFITRRNSMDFSSGARFGLRWFTPTCEMPLCGHATLASAAVLFYMKKNVNPVLVFETLSGELYVRQHEESVIMDFPLNKPKPQDQHEIKDLLKTAVGDLPIQDVCYSPTTKKLMVRLADACDRSELVSLRPEAESLLRNETTGKINSLIITLKGAESTQSGYDFYSRVFAPWVGVSEDPVTGSAHTVLAGYWSEKLKKKNMLAYQCSSRGGEVKLEIRNDGRLDIIGQAQIILQGALKI
;
A
#
# COMPACT_ATOMS: atom_id res chain seq x y z
N MET A 1 -23.41 -5.46 7.77
CA MET A 1 -22.47 -5.51 6.63
C MET A 1 -21.71 -6.84 6.72
N PRO A 2 -21.78 -7.73 5.73
CA PRO A 2 -21.36 -9.13 5.89
C PRO A 2 -19.84 -9.37 5.75
N LEU A 3 -19.06 -8.42 5.22
CA LEU A 3 -17.59 -8.44 5.18
C LEU A 3 -17.05 -7.07 5.62
N CYS A 4 -16.31 -7.02 6.73
CA CYS A 4 -15.55 -5.83 7.14
C CYS A 4 -14.15 -6.26 7.58
N GLY A 5 -13.23 -6.35 6.61
CA GLY A 5 -11.86 -6.78 6.88
C GLY A 5 -11.15 -5.94 7.95
N HIS A 6 -11.44 -4.64 8.01
CA HIS A 6 -10.87 -3.73 9.01
C HIS A 6 -11.29 -4.08 10.44
N ALA A 7 -12.58 -4.39 10.68
CA ALA A 7 -13.08 -4.76 12.00
C ALA A 7 -12.53 -6.13 12.46
N THR A 8 -12.33 -7.06 11.52
CA THR A 8 -11.75 -8.36 11.81
C THR A 8 -10.26 -8.27 12.13
N LEU A 9 -9.49 -7.47 11.39
CA LEU A 9 -8.08 -7.20 11.71
C LEU A 9 -7.92 -6.54 13.09
N ALA A 10 -8.76 -5.57 13.43
CA ALA A 10 -8.75 -4.95 14.76
C ALA A 10 -9.09 -5.97 15.86
N SER A 11 -10.11 -6.81 15.65
CA SER A 11 -10.48 -7.87 16.61
C SER A 11 -9.37 -8.89 16.81
N ALA A 12 -8.65 -9.24 15.74
CA ALA A 12 -7.50 -10.13 15.79
C ALA A 12 -6.33 -9.53 16.57
N ALA A 13 -6.08 -8.23 16.42
CA ALA A 13 -5.05 -7.52 17.16
C ALA A 13 -5.27 -7.61 18.67
N VAL A 14 -6.52 -7.39 19.12
CA VAL A 14 -6.87 -7.51 20.53
C VAL A 14 -6.60 -8.93 21.05
N LEU A 15 -7.01 -9.95 20.31
CA LEU A 15 -6.80 -11.34 20.72
C LEU A 15 -5.32 -11.72 20.76
N PHE A 16 -4.57 -11.39 19.71
CA PHE A 16 -3.15 -11.68 19.62
C PHE A 16 -2.31 -10.92 20.63
N TYR A 17 -2.44 -9.59 20.68
CA TYR A 17 -1.53 -8.72 21.42
C TYR A 17 -1.99 -8.43 22.84
N MET A 18 -3.29 -8.22 23.06
CA MET A 18 -3.81 -7.89 24.41
C MET A 18 -4.17 -9.13 25.22
N LYS A 19 -4.76 -10.14 24.59
CA LYS A 19 -5.12 -11.41 25.26
C LYS A 19 -4.01 -12.44 25.20
N LYS A 20 -2.88 -12.10 24.55
CA LYS A 20 -1.70 -12.98 24.38
C LYS A 20 -2.12 -14.36 23.84
N ASN A 21 -3.06 -14.37 22.89
CA ASN A 21 -3.52 -15.62 22.29
C ASN A 21 -2.35 -16.27 21.54
N VAL A 22 -2.00 -17.48 21.95
CA VAL A 22 -0.83 -18.22 21.44
C VAL A 22 -1.14 -19.01 20.16
N ASN A 23 -2.39 -19.04 19.72
CA ASN A 23 -2.74 -19.72 18.47
C ASN A 23 -2.16 -18.96 17.29
N PRO A 24 -1.39 -19.60 16.39
CA PRO A 24 -0.68 -18.91 15.30
C PRO A 24 -1.63 -18.30 14.26
N VAL A 25 -2.89 -18.72 14.26
CA VAL A 25 -3.95 -18.24 13.38
C VAL A 25 -5.22 -18.08 14.20
N LEU A 26 -5.83 -16.91 14.14
CA LEU A 26 -7.16 -16.65 14.65
C LEU A 26 -8.16 -16.81 13.52
N VAL A 27 -9.20 -17.58 13.78
CA VAL A 27 -10.29 -17.79 12.83
C VAL A 27 -11.50 -17.02 13.33
N PHE A 28 -11.97 -16.08 12.51
CA PHE A 28 -13.18 -15.31 12.77
C PHE A 28 -14.28 -15.84 11.87
N GLU A 29 -15.25 -16.51 12.46
CA GLU A 29 -16.48 -16.86 11.77
C GLU A 29 -17.29 -15.58 11.52
N THR A 30 -17.48 -15.26 10.24
CA THR A 30 -18.34 -14.14 9.82
C THR A 30 -19.50 -14.66 8.99
N LEU A 31 -20.51 -13.82 8.77
CA LEU A 31 -21.63 -14.14 7.87
C LEU A 31 -21.18 -14.43 6.42
N SER A 32 -19.95 -14.08 6.04
CA SER A 32 -19.38 -14.36 4.71
C SER A 32 -18.33 -15.48 4.71
N GLY A 33 -18.24 -16.25 5.80
CA GLY A 33 -17.26 -17.31 5.98
C GLY A 33 -16.12 -16.92 6.93
N GLU A 34 -15.17 -17.83 7.05
CA GLU A 34 -14.04 -17.68 7.96
C GLU A 34 -13.00 -16.69 7.42
N LEU A 35 -12.65 -15.73 8.26
CA LEU A 35 -11.49 -14.87 8.05
C LEU A 35 -10.38 -15.33 8.99
N TYR A 36 -9.29 -15.76 8.38
CA TYR A 36 -8.10 -16.14 9.08
C TYR A 36 -7.24 -14.89 9.24
N VAL A 37 -6.76 -14.67 10.45
CA VAL A 37 -5.80 -13.62 10.74
C VAL A 37 -4.62 -14.28 11.40
N ARG A 38 -3.44 -14.07 10.83
CA ARG A 38 -2.19 -14.62 11.34
C ARG A 38 -1.22 -13.50 11.67
N GLN A 39 -0.46 -13.69 12.73
CA GLN A 39 0.73 -12.89 12.95
C GLN A 39 1.77 -13.26 11.89
N HIS A 40 2.36 -12.25 11.28
CA HIS A 40 3.53 -12.40 10.44
C HIS A 40 4.49 -11.28 10.79
N GLU A 41 5.56 -11.64 11.49
CA GLU A 41 6.48 -10.68 12.12
C GLU A 41 5.69 -9.74 13.06
N GLU A 42 5.80 -8.42 12.89
CA GLU A 42 5.08 -7.42 13.69
C GLU A 42 3.70 -7.03 13.12
N SER A 43 3.28 -7.66 12.02
CA SER A 43 2.04 -7.32 11.32
C SER A 43 0.99 -8.42 11.42
N LEU A 44 -0.28 -8.04 11.27
CA LEU A 44 -1.35 -9.00 11.03
C LEU A 44 -1.60 -9.12 9.53
N ILE A 45 -1.51 -10.34 9.03
CA ILE A 45 -1.98 -10.66 7.68
C ILE A 45 -3.35 -11.26 7.84
N MET A 46 -4.34 -10.57 7.28
CA MET A 46 -5.66 -11.13 7.05
C MET A 46 -5.78 -11.44 5.57
N ASP A 47 -5.99 -12.71 5.29
CA ASP A 47 -6.24 -13.20 3.97
C ASP A 47 -7.76 -13.19 3.70
N PHE A 48 -8.13 -12.96 2.45
CA PHE A 48 -9.53 -12.98 2.04
C PHE A 48 -9.82 -14.28 1.28
N PRO A 49 -11.01 -14.87 1.41
CA PRO A 49 -11.38 -16.02 0.61
C PRO A 49 -11.50 -15.57 -0.85
N LEU A 50 -10.95 -16.35 -1.79
CA LEU A 50 -11.24 -16.14 -3.20
C LEU A 50 -12.69 -16.50 -3.47
N ASN A 51 -13.46 -15.51 -3.89
CA ASN A 51 -14.89 -15.66 -4.11
C ASN A 51 -15.14 -15.88 -5.60
N LYS A 52 -14.92 -17.11 -6.08
CA LYS A 52 -15.12 -17.45 -7.49
C LYS A 52 -16.57 -17.16 -7.91
N PRO A 53 -16.82 -16.23 -8.85
CA PRO A 53 -18.17 -15.98 -9.32
C PRO A 53 -18.60 -17.08 -10.31
N LYS A 54 -19.91 -17.30 -10.43
CA LYS A 54 -20.50 -18.25 -11.38
C LYS A 54 -21.18 -17.51 -12.52
N PRO A 55 -21.23 -18.06 -13.75
CA PRO A 55 -21.98 -17.44 -14.84
C PRO A 55 -23.42 -17.12 -14.43
N GLN A 56 -23.90 -15.95 -14.83
CA GLN A 56 -25.27 -15.48 -14.61
C GLN A 56 -25.92 -15.29 -15.97
N ASP A 57 -27.15 -15.79 -16.14
CA ASP A 57 -27.91 -15.61 -17.36
C ASP A 57 -28.27 -14.12 -17.50
N GLN A 58 -27.89 -13.54 -18.65
CA GLN A 58 -28.12 -12.14 -18.97
C GLN A 58 -29.60 -11.84 -19.22
N HIS A 59 -30.38 -12.81 -19.71
CA HIS A 59 -31.80 -12.62 -20.00
C HIS A 59 -32.62 -12.36 -18.72
N GLU A 60 -32.22 -12.95 -17.59
CA GLU A 60 -32.89 -12.79 -16.30
C GLU A 60 -32.72 -11.39 -15.70
N ILE A 61 -31.63 -10.69 -16.05
CA ILE A 61 -31.23 -9.42 -15.44
C ILE A 61 -31.02 -8.31 -16.47
N LYS A 62 -31.61 -8.45 -17.67
CA LYS A 62 -31.42 -7.55 -18.82
C LYS A 62 -31.66 -6.07 -18.47
N ASP A 63 -32.67 -5.78 -17.66
CA ASP A 63 -33.06 -4.40 -17.31
C ASP A 63 -32.05 -3.79 -16.33
N LEU A 64 -31.51 -4.60 -15.41
CA LEU A 64 -30.40 -4.21 -14.55
C LEU A 64 -29.12 -3.98 -15.35
N LEU A 65 -28.79 -4.87 -16.30
CA LEU A 65 -27.63 -4.69 -17.19
C LEU A 65 -27.75 -3.38 -17.97
N LYS A 66 -28.94 -3.09 -18.53
CA LYS A 66 -29.22 -1.82 -19.22
C LYS A 66 -29.05 -0.62 -18.30
N ALA A 67 -29.49 -0.71 -17.05
CA ALA A 67 -29.34 0.35 -16.05
C ALA A 67 -27.88 0.59 -15.63
N VAL A 68 -27.02 -0.43 -15.69
CA VAL A 68 -25.60 -0.31 -15.29
C VAL A 68 -24.72 0.15 -16.44
N VAL A 69 -24.79 -0.53 -17.59
CA VAL A 69 -23.83 -0.35 -18.70
C VAL A 69 -24.44 0.26 -19.97
N GLY A 70 -25.76 0.51 -20.01
CA GLY A 70 -26.40 1.11 -21.18
C GLY A 70 -26.29 0.23 -22.43
N ASP A 71 -25.64 0.73 -23.47
CA ASP A 71 -25.38 0.00 -24.72
C ASP A 71 -23.93 -0.51 -24.83
N VAL A 72 -23.12 -0.35 -23.78
CA VAL A 72 -21.72 -0.80 -23.79
C VAL A 72 -21.66 -2.33 -23.93
N PRO A 73 -20.90 -2.87 -24.90
CA PRO A 73 -20.82 -4.31 -25.13
C PRO A 73 -20.33 -5.11 -23.92
N ILE A 74 -20.99 -6.23 -23.63
CA ILE A 74 -20.70 -7.13 -22.50
C ILE A 74 -20.09 -8.43 -23.01
N GLN A 75 -19.01 -8.89 -22.38
CA GLN A 75 -18.38 -10.19 -22.64
C GLN A 75 -18.94 -11.31 -21.77
N ASP A 76 -18.93 -11.09 -20.46
CA ASP A 76 -19.30 -12.09 -19.45
C ASP A 76 -20.13 -11.41 -18.35
N VAL A 77 -21.12 -12.12 -17.82
CA VAL A 77 -21.82 -11.72 -16.59
C VAL A 77 -21.76 -12.86 -15.62
N CYS A 78 -21.36 -12.56 -14.38
CA CYS A 78 -21.20 -13.55 -13.33
C CYS A 78 -21.79 -13.03 -12.03
N TYR A 79 -22.32 -13.93 -11.20
CA TYR A 79 -22.81 -13.61 -9.87
C TYR A 79 -22.05 -14.43 -8.83
N ASN A 80 -21.68 -13.79 -7.72
CA ASN A 80 -21.10 -14.48 -6.58
C ASN A 80 -22.10 -14.49 -5.41
N PRO A 81 -22.64 -15.66 -5.00
CA PRO A 81 -23.66 -15.73 -3.95
C PRO A 81 -23.13 -15.42 -2.55
N THR A 82 -21.82 -15.62 -2.30
CA THR A 82 -21.20 -15.36 -1.00
C THR A 82 -21.13 -13.85 -0.71
N THR A 83 -20.58 -13.09 -1.65
CA THR A 83 -20.45 -11.63 -1.55
C THR A 83 -21.72 -10.90 -1.97
N ARG A 84 -22.61 -11.61 -2.69
CA ARG A 84 -23.82 -11.09 -3.32
C ARG A 84 -23.54 -9.99 -4.34
N ASN A 85 -22.39 -10.07 -4.99
CA ASN A 85 -21.98 -9.13 -6.03
C ASN A 85 -22.28 -9.71 -7.41
N LEU A 86 -22.92 -8.90 -8.26
CA LEU A 86 -22.99 -9.12 -9.69
C LEU A 86 -21.73 -8.54 -10.32
N MET A 87 -21.07 -9.27 -11.21
CA MET A 87 -19.89 -8.83 -11.95
C MET A 87 -20.21 -8.83 -13.45
N ILE A 88 -20.01 -7.68 -14.08
CA ILE A 88 -20.22 -7.46 -15.52
C ILE A 88 -18.84 -7.19 -16.12
N ARG A 89 -18.37 -8.08 -17.00
CA ARG A 89 -17.16 -7.83 -17.79
C ARG A 89 -17.56 -7.23 -19.14
N LEU A 90 -17.00 -6.06 -19.45
CA LEU A 90 -17.14 -5.42 -20.76
C LEU A 90 -16.34 -6.18 -21.84
N ALA A 91 -16.75 -6.05 -23.10
CA ALA A 91 -16.07 -6.67 -24.23
C ALA A 91 -14.60 -6.25 -24.35
N ASP A 92 -13.76 -7.13 -24.88
CA ASP A 92 -12.34 -6.81 -25.13
C ASP A 92 -12.16 -5.72 -26.21
N THR A 93 -13.22 -5.39 -26.95
CA THR A 93 -13.28 -4.25 -27.88
C THR A 93 -13.49 -2.91 -27.18
N CYS A 94 -13.89 -2.92 -25.90
CA CYS A 94 -14.14 -1.69 -25.16
C CYS A 94 -12.84 -1.06 -24.70
N ASP A 95 -12.83 0.27 -24.59
CA ASP A 95 -11.74 1.04 -24.01
C ASP A 95 -12.07 1.54 -22.59
N ARG A 96 -11.05 2.07 -21.91
CA ARG A 96 -11.18 2.56 -20.53
C ARG A 96 -12.18 3.72 -20.42
N SER A 97 -12.34 4.51 -21.47
CA SER A 97 -13.24 5.66 -21.45
C SER A 97 -14.69 5.20 -21.29
N GLU A 98 -15.08 4.10 -21.94
CA GLU A 98 -16.42 3.50 -21.80
C GLU A 98 -16.69 3.11 -20.35
N LEU A 99 -15.77 2.42 -19.68
CA LEU A 99 -15.89 2.06 -18.26
C LEU A 99 -16.00 3.31 -17.36
N THR A 100 -15.15 4.32 -17.57
CA THR A 100 -15.15 5.55 -16.76
C THR A 100 -16.38 6.42 -17.02
N SER A 101 -16.98 6.33 -18.22
CA SER A 101 -18.13 7.14 -18.60
C SER A 101 -19.46 6.62 -18.06
N LEU A 102 -19.49 5.38 -17.51
CA LEU A 102 -20.69 4.81 -16.92
C LEU A 102 -21.24 5.71 -15.80
N LYS A 103 -22.54 5.99 -15.85
CA LYS A 103 -23.26 6.80 -14.86
C LYS A 103 -24.51 6.06 -14.39
N PRO A 104 -24.37 4.90 -13.72
CA PRO A 104 -25.52 4.22 -13.18
C PRO A 104 -26.18 5.06 -12.09
N GLU A 105 -27.50 5.15 -12.14
CA GLU A 105 -28.30 5.91 -11.19
C GLU A 105 -28.82 5.00 -10.07
N ALA A 106 -28.66 5.42 -8.82
CA ALA A 106 -29.08 4.63 -7.66
C ALA A 106 -30.55 4.17 -7.76
N GLU A 107 -31.45 5.08 -8.14
CA GLU A 107 -32.88 4.80 -8.27
C GLU A 107 -33.16 3.75 -9.34
N SER A 108 -32.49 3.83 -10.48
CA SER A 108 -32.63 2.86 -11.57
C SER A 108 -32.13 1.48 -11.14
N LEU A 109 -30.97 1.40 -10.48
CA LEU A 109 -30.44 0.14 -9.97
C LEU A 109 -31.38 -0.50 -8.93
N LEU A 110 -31.83 0.27 -7.94
CA LEU A 110 -32.73 -0.20 -6.89
C LEU A 110 -34.09 -0.66 -7.45
N LYS A 111 -34.59 0.01 -8.49
CA LYS A 111 -35.84 -0.36 -9.18
C LYS A 111 -35.70 -1.69 -9.92
N ASN A 112 -34.58 -1.90 -10.61
CA ASN A 112 -34.36 -3.07 -11.45
C ASN A 112 -33.88 -4.31 -10.68
N GLU A 113 -33.54 -4.17 -9.40
CA GLU A 113 -33.23 -5.29 -8.50
C GLU A 113 -33.73 -5.00 -7.09
N SER A 114 -34.99 -5.38 -6.84
CA SER A 114 -35.70 -5.19 -5.56
C SER A 114 -35.81 -6.47 -4.73
N THR A 115 -35.27 -7.59 -5.24
CA THR A 115 -35.41 -8.91 -4.58
C THR A 115 -34.56 -9.04 -3.31
N GLY A 116 -33.66 -8.07 -3.09
CA GLY A 116 -32.74 -8.09 -1.97
C GLY A 116 -31.72 -9.22 -2.08
N LYS A 117 -31.40 -9.68 -3.31
CA LYS A 117 -30.36 -10.67 -3.56
C LYS A 117 -28.99 -10.05 -3.77
N MET A 118 -28.90 -8.83 -4.28
CA MET A 118 -27.62 -8.16 -4.57
C MET A 118 -27.19 -7.20 -3.46
N ASN A 119 -25.88 -7.06 -3.28
CA ASN A 119 -25.25 -6.05 -2.42
C ASN A 119 -24.55 -4.98 -3.28
N GLY A 120 -24.07 -5.35 -4.47
CA GLY A 120 -23.46 -4.42 -5.41
C GLY A 120 -23.21 -5.02 -6.78
N VAL A 121 -22.82 -4.15 -7.71
CA VAL A 121 -22.48 -4.44 -9.09
C VAL A 121 -21.03 -4.00 -9.34
N ILE A 122 -20.20 -4.95 -9.74
CA ILE A 122 -18.84 -4.75 -10.21
C ILE A 122 -18.90 -4.64 -11.73
N VAL A 123 -18.36 -3.59 -12.32
CA VAL A 123 -18.11 -3.53 -13.77
C VAL A 123 -16.61 -3.59 -13.99
N THR A 124 -16.14 -4.48 -14.85
CA THR A 124 -14.71 -4.70 -15.08
C THR A 124 -14.41 -4.88 -16.56
N MET A 125 -13.17 -4.61 -16.94
CA MET A 125 -12.69 -4.85 -18.30
C MET A 125 -11.23 -5.28 -18.25
N LYS A 126 -10.80 -5.92 -19.33
CA LYS A 126 -9.40 -6.31 -19.49
C LYS A 126 -8.54 -5.06 -19.50
N GLY A 127 -7.44 -5.11 -18.78
CA GLY A 127 -6.52 -4.00 -18.71
C GLY A 127 -5.63 -3.95 -19.95
N ALA A 128 -4.83 -2.89 -20.04
CA ALA A 128 -3.74 -2.80 -20.99
C ALA A 128 -2.43 -2.78 -20.19
N PRO A 129 -1.85 -3.95 -19.83
CA PRO A 129 -0.60 -4.01 -19.07
C PRO A 129 0.55 -3.31 -19.78
N THR A 130 0.42 -3.15 -21.10
CA THR A 130 1.41 -2.50 -21.95
C THR A 130 1.27 -0.98 -22.03
N ALA A 131 0.17 -0.40 -21.55
CA ALA A 131 -0.04 1.04 -21.46
C ALA A 131 0.75 1.65 -20.28
N GLN A 132 0.81 2.97 -20.19
CA GLN A 132 1.40 3.67 -19.04
C GLN A 132 0.40 4.64 -18.40
N PRO A 133 0.00 4.45 -17.13
CA PRO A 133 0.25 3.26 -16.30
C PRO A 133 -0.51 2.02 -16.81
N GLY A 134 0.14 0.86 -16.74
CA GLY A 134 -0.37 -0.41 -17.26
C GLY A 134 -0.99 -1.26 -16.15
N TYR A 135 -2.20 -1.76 -16.38
CA TYR A 135 -2.93 -2.58 -15.42
C TYR A 135 -3.37 -3.90 -16.06
N ASP A 136 -3.46 -4.96 -15.26
CA ASP A 136 -3.99 -6.25 -15.70
C ASP A 136 -5.50 -6.20 -15.95
N PHE A 137 -6.21 -5.41 -15.14
CA PHE A 137 -7.63 -5.11 -15.34
C PHE A 137 -8.06 -3.80 -14.70
N TYR A 138 -9.17 -3.26 -15.19
CA TYR A 138 -9.85 -2.11 -14.61
C TYR A 138 -11.18 -2.52 -14.00
N SER A 139 -11.63 -1.81 -12.97
CA SER A 139 -12.91 -2.08 -12.31
C SER A 139 -13.64 -0.81 -11.88
N ARG A 140 -14.95 -0.92 -11.63
CA ARG A 140 -15.78 0.03 -10.87
C ARG A 140 -16.74 -0.77 -10.00
N TYR A 141 -17.15 -0.22 -8.87
CA TYR A 141 -18.05 -0.92 -7.94
C TYR A 141 -19.17 -0.02 -7.44
N PHE A 142 -20.41 -0.41 -7.73
CA PHE A 142 -21.62 0.31 -7.37
C PHE A 142 -22.42 -0.49 -6.35
N ALA A 143 -22.77 0.07 -5.19
CA ALA A 143 -23.41 -0.68 -4.11
C ALA A 143 -24.63 0.05 -3.48
N PRO A 144 -25.61 0.51 -4.29
CA PRO A 144 -26.71 1.33 -3.79
C PRO A 144 -27.57 0.61 -2.73
N TRP A 145 -27.65 -0.72 -2.75
CA TRP A 145 -28.33 -1.53 -1.72
C TRP A 145 -27.66 -1.46 -0.35
N LEU A 146 -26.41 -1.01 -0.29
CA LEU A 146 -25.66 -0.76 0.94
C LEU A 146 -25.62 0.74 1.29
N GLY A 147 -26.37 1.57 0.57
CA GLY A 147 -26.37 3.03 0.74
C GLY A 147 -25.17 3.76 0.15
N VAL A 148 -24.34 3.06 -0.64
CA VAL A 148 -23.15 3.63 -1.29
C VAL A 148 -23.33 3.55 -2.80
N LEU A 149 -23.56 4.67 -3.47
CA LEU A 149 -23.76 4.65 -4.92
C LEU A 149 -22.56 4.04 -5.65
N GLU A 150 -21.36 4.56 -5.40
CA GLU A 150 -20.10 4.04 -5.93
C GLU A 150 -19.06 4.01 -4.83
N ASP A 151 -18.44 2.85 -4.63
CA ASP A 151 -17.28 2.72 -3.75
C ASP A 151 -16.03 3.16 -4.51
N PRO A 152 -15.16 3.97 -3.91
CA PRO A 152 -13.95 4.43 -4.59
C PRO A 152 -12.91 3.31 -4.82
N VAL A 153 -12.70 2.42 -3.84
CA VAL A 153 -11.71 1.32 -3.86
C VAL A 153 -12.16 0.21 -2.91
N CYS A 154 -12.71 -0.88 -3.46
CA CYS A 154 -13.38 -1.91 -2.65
C CYS A 154 -12.58 -3.23 -2.57
N GLY A 155 -11.99 -3.52 -1.41
CA GLY A 155 -11.21 -4.75 -1.21
C GLY A 155 -12.05 -6.04 -1.36
N SER A 156 -13.32 -6.03 -0.91
CA SER A 156 -14.20 -7.20 -1.02
C SER A 156 -14.61 -7.49 -2.47
N ALA A 157 -14.81 -6.47 -3.30
CA ALA A 157 -15.02 -6.63 -4.74
C ALA A 157 -13.80 -7.30 -5.40
N HIS A 158 -12.59 -6.99 -4.93
CA HIS A 158 -11.37 -7.57 -5.46
C HIS A 158 -11.15 -9.04 -5.09
N THR A 159 -11.88 -9.58 -4.12
CA THR A 159 -11.94 -11.04 -3.86
C THR A 159 -12.65 -11.82 -4.97
N VAL A 160 -13.60 -11.17 -5.66
CA VAL A 160 -14.31 -11.73 -6.81
C VAL A 160 -13.51 -11.50 -8.09
N LEU A 161 -13.02 -10.27 -8.26
CA LEU A 161 -12.23 -9.88 -9.44
C LEU A 161 -10.93 -10.67 -9.54
N ALA A 162 -10.20 -10.88 -8.44
CA ALA A 162 -8.97 -11.66 -8.47
C ALA A 162 -9.23 -13.11 -8.90
N ALA A 163 -10.28 -13.75 -8.36
CA ALA A 163 -10.65 -15.11 -8.72
C ALA A 163 -10.95 -15.22 -10.22
N TYR A 164 -11.71 -14.26 -10.75
CA TYR A 164 -12.07 -14.24 -12.16
C TYR A 164 -10.89 -13.93 -13.09
N TRP A 165 -10.17 -12.84 -12.84
CA TRP A 165 -9.08 -12.39 -13.71
C TRP A 165 -7.86 -13.28 -13.67
N SER A 166 -7.61 -13.95 -12.53
CA SER A 166 -6.52 -14.93 -12.45
C SER A 166 -6.70 -16.08 -13.43
N GLU A 167 -7.93 -16.58 -13.56
CA GLU A 167 -8.26 -17.64 -14.51
C GLU A 167 -8.18 -17.13 -15.96
N LYS A 168 -8.73 -15.94 -16.24
CA LYS A 168 -8.73 -15.36 -17.59
C LYS A 168 -7.35 -14.93 -18.08
N LEU A 169 -6.47 -14.48 -17.19
CA LEU A 169 -5.12 -14.02 -17.52
C LEU A 169 -4.05 -15.08 -17.28
N ASN A 170 -4.42 -16.20 -16.65
CA ASN A 170 -3.48 -17.21 -16.15
C ASN A 170 -2.36 -16.61 -15.28
N LYS A 171 -2.74 -15.73 -14.34
CA LYS A 171 -1.82 -15.00 -13.44
C LYS A 171 -2.25 -15.13 -11.99
N LYS A 172 -1.29 -15.35 -11.08
CA LYS A 172 -1.55 -15.29 -9.62
C LYS A 172 -1.27 -13.91 -9.03
N LYS A 173 -0.41 -13.12 -9.67
CA LYS A 173 -0.10 -11.74 -9.29
C LYS A 173 -0.65 -10.80 -10.34
N MET A 174 -1.45 -9.83 -9.92
CA MET A 174 -2.10 -8.88 -10.81
C MET A 174 -2.07 -7.48 -10.22
N LEU A 175 -2.00 -6.47 -11.09
CA LEU A 175 -2.17 -5.07 -10.73
C LEU A 175 -3.50 -4.57 -11.30
N ALA A 176 -4.39 -4.10 -10.43
CA ALA A 176 -5.72 -3.63 -10.78
C ALA A 176 -5.84 -2.12 -10.56
N TYR A 177 -6.72 -1.48 -11.32
CA TYR A 177 -7.11 -0.09 -11.05
C TYR A 177 -8.63 0.06 -11.02
N GLN A 178 -9.17 0.53 -9.90
CA GLN A 178 -10.59 0.84 -9.76
C GLN A 178 -10.85 2.26 -10.26
N CYS A 179 -11.46 2.38 -11.43
CA CYS A 179 -11.81 3.58 -12.18
C CYS A 179 -13.02 4.36 -11.61
N SER A 180 -13.09 4.53 -10.29
CA SER A 180 -14.04 5.46 -9.68
C SER A 180 -13.61 6.91 -9.95
N SER A 181 -14.44 7.90 -9.59
CA SER A 181 -14.05 9.32 -9.64
C SER A 181 -12.79 9.65 -8.84
N ARG A 182 -12.49 8.81 -7.85
CA ARG A 182 -11.33 8.91 -6.96
C ARG A 182 -10.14 8.10 -7.48
N GLY A 183 -10.39 6.99 -8.14
CA GLY A 183 -9.33 6.08 -8.57
C GLY A 183 -8.72 5.28 -7.41
N GLY A 184 -8.07 4.16 -7.76
CA GLY A 184 -7.19 3.47 -6.84
C GLY A 184 -6.54 2.25 -7.44
N GLU A 185 -5.24 2.12 -7.19
CA GLU A 185 -4.46 0.95 -7.57
C GLU A 185 -4.52 -0.11 -6.47
N LEU A 186 -4.68 -1.38 -6.86
CA LEU A 186 -4.59 -2.52 -5.96
C LEU A 186 -3.67 -3.57 -6.55
N GLY A 187 -2.59 -3.91 -5.84
CA GLY A 187 -1.85 -5.14 -6.14
C GLY A 187 -2.56 -6.34 -5.52
N LEU A 188 -2.64 -7.44 -6.26
CA LEU A 188 -3.37 -8.65 -5.90
C LEU A 188 -2.46 -9.86 -6.02
N GLU A 189 -2.42 -10.71 -5.00
CA GLU A 189 -1.67 -11.97 -5.03
C GLU A 189 -2.54 -13.13 -4.52
N ILE A 190 -2.78 -14.11 -5.40
CA ILE A 190 -3.49 -15.35 -5.10
C ILE A 190 -2.52 -16.39 -4.57
N ARG A 191 -2.90 -16.96 -3.44
CA ARG A 191 -2.19 -18.02 -2.74
C ARG A 191 -2.67 -19.40 -3.22
N ASP A 192 -1.81 -20.40 -3.04
CA ASP A 192 -2.11 -21.79 -3.43
C ASP A 192 -3.24 -22.42 -2.61
N ASP A 193 -3.54 -21.87 -1.43
CA ASP A 193 -4.63 -22.28 -0.54
C ASP A 193 -5.99 -21.66 -0.91
N GLY A 194 -6.11 -20.97 -2.04
CA GLY A 194 -7.36 -20.35 -2.47
C GLY A 194 -7.70 -19.05 -1.76
N ARG A 195 -6.69 -18.35 -1.24
CA ARG A 195 -6.84 -17.05 -0.55
C ARG A 195 -6.17 -15.90 -1.33
N LEU A 196 -6.57 -14.66 -1.03
CA LEU A 196 -6.11 -13.43 -1.71
C LEU A 196 -5.44 -12.44 -0.75
N ASN A 197 -4.28 -11.91 -1.16
CA ASN A 197 -3.62 -10.73 -0.58
C ASN A 197 -3.93 -9.46 -1.42
N ILE A 198 -4.12 -8.31 -0.77
CA ILE A 198 -4.31 -6.98 -1.40
C ILE A 198 -3.20 -6.02 -0.91
N ILE A 199 -2.57 -5.26 -1.83
CA ILE A 199 -1.28 -4.56 -1.63
C ILE A 199 -1.42 -3.00 -1.66
N GLY A 200 -0.55 -2.27 -0.91
CA GLY A 200 -0.45 -0.80 -0.70
C GLY A 200 -0.28 -0.46 0.79
N ASN A 201 0.39 0.62 1.26
CA ASN A 201 0.75 0.85 2.69
C ASN A 201 -0.22 1.76 3.51
N PRO A 202 -1.18 1.20 4.29
CA PRO A 202 -2.17 1.97 5.03
C PRO A 202 -1.54 2.54 6.30
N ALA A 203 -1.83 3.82 6.54
CA ALA A 203 -1.61 4.45 7.82
C ALA A 203 -2.94 5.01 8.33
N ALA A 204 -3.20 4.86 9.63
CA ALA A 204 -4.26 5.61 10.28
C ALA A 204 -3.78 7.04 10.51
N VAL A 205 -4.64 8.03 10.31
CA VAL A 205 -4.32 9.43 10.56
C VAL A 205 -5.38 10.02 11.49
N CYS A 206 -4.96 10.37 12.69
CA CYS A 206 -5.79 10.97 13.72
C CYS A 206 -5.52 12.48 13.79
N LEU A 207 -6.55 13.29 13.54
CA LEU A 207 -6.49 14.73 13.76
C LEU A 207 -6.80 15.01 15.23
N VAL A 208 -5.81 15.49 15.95
CA VAL A 208 -5.85 15.67 17.40
C VAL A 208 -6.08 17.15 17.71
N GLU A 209 -7.27 17.46 18.24
CA GLU A 209 -7.66 18.83 18.55
C GLU A 209 -6.99 19.37 19.82
N ASN A 210 -6.81 18.51 20.82
CA ASN A 210 -6.18 18.79 22.11
C ASN A 210 -5.12 17.71 22.38
N GLU A 211 -3.96 18.11 22.90
CA GLU A 211 -2.88 17.16 23.17
C GLU A 211 -3.35 16.01 24.07
N LEU A 212 -3.14 14.78 23.59
CA LEU A 212 -3.46 13.57 24.35
C LEU A 212 -2.32 13.26 25.32
N ARG A 213 -2.64 12.51 26.38
CA ARG A 213 -1.59 11.91 27.22
C ARG A 213 -0.79 10.88 26.41
N HIS A 214 0.49 10.70 26.74
CA HIS A 214 1.39 9.81 26.01
C HIS A 214 0.86 8.36 25.91
N ASP A 215 0.33 7.83 27.02
CA ASP A 215 -0.26 6.49 27.09
C ASP A 215 -1.39 6.30 26.06
N LEU A 216 -2.20 7.34 25.85
CA LEU A 216 -3.35 7.27 24.97
C LEU A 216 -2.96 7.20 23.49
N TYR A 217 -1.90 7.88 23.06
CA TYR A 217 -1.38 7.73 21.70
C TYR A 217 -0.99 6.27 21.40
N GLN A 218 -0.25 5.65 22.32
CA GLN A 218 0.17 4.26 22.18
C GLN A 218 -1.02 3.30 22.22
N SER A 219 -1.99 3.52 23.11
CA SER A 219 -3.20 2.70 23.17
C SER A 219 -4.05 2.81 21.90
N ILE A 220 -4.22 4.00 21.34
CA ILE A 220 -4.94 4.18 20.07
C ILE A 220 -4.19 3.48 18.93
N ALA A 221 -2.86 3.63 18.85
CA ALA A 221 -2.08 2.97 17.82
C ALA A 221 -2.14 1.44 17.91
N ALA A 222 -2.11 0.91 19.14
CA ALA A 222 -2.32 -0.52 19.40
C ALA A 222 -3.74 -0.98 19.00
N GLU A 223 -4.77 -0.17 19.24
CA GLU A 223 -6.15 -0.47 18.85
C GLU A 223 -6.35 -0.42 17.33
N MET A 224 -5.77 0.57 16.66
CA MET A 224 -5.84 0.71 15.20
C MET A 224 -5.11 -0.42 14.47
N ASN A 225 -4.03 -0.93 15.07
CA ASN A 225 -3.25 -2.08 14.59
C ASN A 225 -2.93 -2.06 13.09
N LEU A 226 -2.51 -0.89 12.61
CA LEU A 226 -1.88 -0.72 11.29
C LEU A 226 -0.36 -0.67 11.48
N SER A 227 0.39 -0.64 10.37
CA SER A 227 1.85 -0.48 10.44
C SER A 227 2.18 0.79 11.24
N GLU A 228 1.46 1.88 10.98
CA GLU A 228 1.57 3.12 11.71
C GLU A 228 0.23 3.83 11.88
N THR A 229 0.07 4.43 13.06
CA THR A 229 -0.93 5.45 13.35
C THR A 229 -0.23 6.79 13.52
N ALA A 230 -0.56 7.74 12.66
CA ALA A 230 -0.08 9.10 12.68
C ALA A 230 -1.05 10.01 13.44
N PHE A 231 -0.52 10.87 14.30
CA PHE A 231 -1.29 11.86 15.05
C PHE A 231 -0.85 13.26 14.67
N ILE A 232 -1.78 14.03 14.11
CA ILE A 232 -1.55 15.42 13.73
C ILE A 232 -2.11 16.33 14.81
N THR A 233 -1.25 17.12 15.44
CA THR A 233 -1.66 18.15 16.40
C THR A 233 -1.60 19.52 15.75
N ARG A 234 -2.62 20.35 16.01
CA ARG A 234 -2.50 21.78 15.71
C ARG A 234 -1.43 22.38 16.62
N ARG A 235 -0.54 23.19 16.05
CA ARG A 235 0.34 24.07 16.81
C ARG A 235 -0.41 25.37 17.08
N ASN A 236 0.13 26.50 16.65
CA ASN A 236 -0.44 27.83 16.88
C ASN A 236 -1.65 28.16 15.98
N SER A 237 -2.18 27.19 15.21
CA SER A 237 -3.28 27.41 14.28
C SER A 237 -4.64 27.14 14.93
N MET A 238 -5.64 27.96 14.59
CA MET A 238 -7.01 27.74 15.03
C MET A 238 -7.66 26.51 14.38
N ASP A 239 -7.21 26.10 13.18
CA ASP A 239 -7.77 24.95 12.48
C ASP A 239 -6.73 24.20 11.61
N PHE A 240 -7.17 23.07 11.04
CA PHE A 240 -6.36 22.22 10.15
C PHE A 240 -6.38 22.65 8.68
N SER A 241 -7.16 23.66 8.30
CA SER A 241 -7.33 24.16 6.93
C SER A 241 -6.48 25.40 6.60
N SER A 242 -6.11 26.19 7.60
CA SER A 242 -5.39 27.45 7.45
C SER A 242 -4.00 27.43 8.09
N GLY A 243 -3.73 26.45 8.97
CA GLY A 243 -2.42 26.26 9.57
C GLY A 243 -1.38 25.72 8.58
N ALA A 244 -0.17 26.28 8.59
CA ALA A 244 0.95 25.78 7.80
C ALA A 244 1.88 24.84 8.59
N ARG A 245 1.76 24.80 9.92
CA ARG A 245 2.66 24.05 10.81
C ARG A 245 1.88 23.17 11.78
N PHE A 246 2.29 21.91 11.89
CA PHE A 246 1.62 20.88 12.68
C PHE A 246 2.64 20.04 13.44
N GLY A 247 2.27 19.58 14.64
CA GLY A 247 3.01 18.50 15.28
C GLY A 247 2.60 17.17 14.65
N LEU A 248 3.57 16.30 14.40
CA LEU A 248 3.31 14.97 13.84
C LEU A 248 4.09 13.92 14.61
N ARG A 249 3.38 12.90 15.06
CA ARG A 249 3.93 11.74 15.78
C ARG A 249 3.41 10.47 15.14
N TRP A 250 4.22 9.41 15.13
CA TRP A 250 3.83 8.12 14.57
C TRP A 250 4.07 7.04 15.59
N PHE A 251 3.13 6.12 15.67
CA PHE A 251 3.19 5.00 16.58
C PHE A 251 2.92 3.73 15.80
N THR A 252 3.78 2.73 15.99
CA THR A 252 3.40 1.34 15.75
C THR A 252 2.50 0.87 16.90
N PRO A 253 1.95 -0.36 16.84
CA PRO A 253 1.21 -0.92 17.97
C PRO A 253 2.03 -1.03 19.27
N THR A 254 3.36 -0.99 19.18
CA THR A 254 4.27 -1.27 20.30
C THR A 254 5.10 -0.07 20.75
N CYS A 255 5.40 0.89 19.88
CA CYS A 255 6.25 2.03 20.23
C CYS A 255 6.04 3.27 19.35
N GLU A 256 6.57 4.41 19.81
CA GLU A 256 6.67 5.64 19.03
C GLU A 256 7.88 5.59 18.08
N MET A 257 7.65 5.92 16.82
CA MET A 257 8.70 5.99 15.79
C MET A 257 9.19 7.42 15.60
N PRO A 258 10.51 7.64 15.49
CA PRO A 258 11.05 8.99 15.33
C PRO A 258 10.81 9.57 13.93
N LEU A 259 10.55 8.73 12.91
CA LEU A 259 10.30 9.11 11.52
C LEU A 259 9.53 8.02 10.78
N CYS A 260 8.46 8.37 10.06
CA CYS A 260 7.76 7.45 9.16
C CYS A 260 7.30 8.15 7.87
N GLY A 261 7.84 7.74 6.71
CA GLY A 261 7.60 8.41 5.43
C GLY A 261 6.16 8.26 4.91
N HIS A 262 5.66 7.03 4.78
CA HIS A 262 4.34 6.81 4.18
C HIS A 262 3.20 7.37 5.05
N ALA A 263 3.32 7.31 6.37
CA ALA A 263 2.36 7.91 7.29
C ALA A 263 2.43 9.45 7.32
N THR A 264 3.61 10.04 7.05
CA THR A 264 3.74 11.49 6.77
C THR A 264 2.99 11.88 5.50
N LEU A 265 3.18 11.11 4.43
CA LEU A 265 2.51 11.32 3.15
C LEU A 265 0.98 11.22 3.32
N ALA A 266 0.50 10.20 4.02
CA ALA A 266 -0.91 10.05 4.35
C ALA A 266 -1.44 11.24 5.18
N SER A 267 -0.67 11.70 6.16
CA SER A 267 -1.02 12.86 7.00
C SER A 267 -1.15 14.15 6.19
N ALA A 268 -0.22 14.40 5.28
CA ALA A 268 -0.27 15.52 4.36
C ALA A 268 -1.50 15.45 3.44
N ALA A 269 -1.79 14.26 2.89
CA ALA A 269 -2.95 14.04 2.04
C ALA A 269 -4.28 14.30 2.78
N VAL A 270 -4.38 13.94 4.07
CA VAL A 270 -5.54 14.30 4.90
C VAL A 270 -5.69 15.82 5.01
N LEU A 271 -4.60 16.55 5.24
CA LEU A 271 -4.65 18.01 5.36
C LEU A 271 -4.98 18.69 4.02
N PHE A 272 -4.30 18.33 2.94
CA PHE A 272 -4.54 18.89 1.61
C PHE A 272 -5.91 18.52 1.05
N TYR A 273 -6.28 17.23 1.07
CA TYR A 273 -7.44 16.75 0.32
C TYR A 273 -8.73 16.76 1.16
N MET A 274 -8.67 16.35 2.44
CA MET A 274 -9.88 16.34 3.29
C MET A 274 -10.13 17.67 3.95
N LYS A 275 -9.09 18.29 4.53
CA LYS A 275 -9.21 19.58 5.19
C LYS A 275 -9.08 20.75 4.23
N LYS A 276 -8.79 20.49 2.96
CA LYS A 276 -8.64 21.52 1.91
C LYS A 276 -7.69 22.61 2.38
N ASN A 277 -6.58 22.21 2.99
CA ASN A 277 -5.63 23.16 3.55
C ASN A 277 -5.07 24.05 2.43
N VAL A 278 -5.09 25.36 2.64
CA VAL A 278 -4.78 26.36 1.61
C VAL A 278 -3.30 26.68 1.48
N ASN A 279 -2.48 26.23 2.43
CA ASN A 279 -1.05 26.54 2.41
C ASN A 279 -0.34 25.73 1.32
N PRO A 280 0.57 26.33 0.53
CA PRO A 280 1.28 25.62 -0.53
C PRO A 280 2.29 24.61 0.01
N VAL A 281 2.77 24.82 1.25
CA VAL A 281 3.72 23.96 1.95
C VAL A 281 3.23 23.77 3.37
N LEU A 282 3.21 22.53 3.84
CA LEU A 282 2.99 22.19 5.25
C LEU A 282 4.30 21.76 5.86
N VAL A 283 4.49 22.12 7.13
CA VAL A 283 5.64 21.73 7.94
C VAL A 283 5.16 20.86 9.09
N PHE A 284 5.70 19.65 9.18
CA PHE A 284 5.50 18.74 10.30
C PHE A 284 6.70 18.80 11.25
N GLU A 285 6.43 19.13 12.50
CA GLU A 285 7.40 19.10 13.60
C GLU A 285 7.38 17.71 14.26
N THR A 286 8.50 17.00 14.19
CA THR A 286 8.62 15.59 14.53
C THR A 286 9.84 15.35 15.43
N LEU A 287 10.00 14.14 15.98
CA LEU A 287 11.21 13.78 16.74
C LEU A 287 12.48 13.82 15.89
N SER A 288 12.36 13.68 14.57
CA SER A 288 13.49 13.78 13.63
C SER A 288 13.66 15.19 13.04
N GLY A 289 13.01 16.21 13.62
CA GLY A 289 13.03 17.58 13.14
C GLY A 289 11.88 17.91 12.20
N GLU A 290 12.05 18.96 11.40
CA GLU A 290 11.02 19.45 10.49
C GLU A 290 10.98 18.65 9.18
N LEU A 291 9.78 18.23 8.78
CA LEU A 291 9.51 17.65 7.47
C LEU A 291 8.65 18.62 6.66
N TYR A 292 9.05 18.90 5.43
CA TYR A 292 8.33 19.78 4.53
C TYR A 292 7.60 18.96 3.50
N VAL A 293 6.32 19.25 3.32
CA VAL A 293 5.46 18.56 2.35
C VAL A 293 4.70 19.58 1.52
N ARG A 294 4.56 19.30 0.23
CA ARG A 294 3.85 20.14 -0.73
C ARG A 294 2.90 19.29 -1.56
N GLN A 295 1.80 19.89 -1.99
CA GLN A 295 0.92 19.27 -2.97
C GLN A 295 1.40 19.62 -4.39
N HIS A 296 1.34 18.65 -5.29
CA HIS A 296 1.49 18.88 -6.73
C HIS A 296 0.47 18.03 -7.47
N GLU A 297 -0.51 18.69 -8.09
CA GLU A 297 -1.66 18.04 -8.71
C GLU A 297 -2.36 17.07 -7.72
N GLU A 298 -2.42 15.78 -8.04
CA GLU A 298 -3.00 14.72 -7.21
C GLU A 298 -1.96 14.02 -6.31
N SER A 299 -0.71 14.47 -6.33
CA SER A 299 0.39 13.88 -5.57
C SER A 299 0.82 14.73 -4.38
N VAL A 300 1.33 14.06 -3.36
CA VAL A 300 2.04 14.67 -2.24
C VAL A 300 3.53 14.47 -2.46
N ILE A 301 4.29 15.54 -2.27
CA ILE A 301 5.74 15.56 -2.39
C ILE A 301 6.32 15.84 -1.01
N MET A 302 7.20 14.96 -0.56
CA MET A 302 7.96 15.12 0.67
C MET A 302 9.39 15.51 0.36
N ASP A 303 9.88 16.54 1.03
CA ASP A 303 11.24 17.05 0.85
C ASP A 303 12.20 16.39 1.87
N PHE A 304 13.22 15.69 1.36
CA PHE A 304 14.26 15.03 2.14
C PHE A 304 15.68 15.50 1.77
N PRO A 305 16.65 15.41 2.70
CA PRO A 305 18.05 15.55 2.36
C PRO A 305 18.51 14.37 1.49
N LEU A 306 19.44 14.62 0.57
CA LEU A 306 20.11 13.58 -0.20
C LEU A 306 21.30 13.03 0.61
N ASN A 307 21.18 11.81 1.14
CA ASN A 307 22.17 11.18 2.01
C ASN A 307 23.10 10.25 1.23
N LYS A 308 23.98 10.82 0.39
CA LYS A 308 24.90 10.03 -0.45
C LYS A 308 25.77 9.09 0.42
N PRO A 309 25.73 7.77 0.20
CA PRO A 309 26.55 6.83 0.95
C PRO A 309 27.99 6.84 0.44
N LYS A 310 28.92 6.38 1.26
CA LYS A 310 30.35 6.22 0.93
C LYS A 310 30.71 4.74 0.80
N PRO A 311 31.71 4.36 -0.01
CA PRO A 311 32.18 2.98 -0.07
C PRO A 311 32.52 2.44 1.32
N GLN A 312 32.12 1.19 1.58
CA GLN A 312 32.39 0.46 2.81
C GLN A 312 33.27 -0.74 2.47
N ASP A 313 34.32 -0.96 3.26
CA ASP A 313 35.17 -2.14 3.10
C ASP A 313 34.36 -3.40 3.45
N GLN A 314 34.30 -4.34 2.51
CA GLN A 314 33.59 -5.60 2.65
C GLN A 314 34.25 -6.54 3.65
N HIS A 315 35.57 -6.43 3.85
CA HIS A 315 36.30 -7.28 4.79
C HIS A 315 35.87 -7.03 6.24
N GLU A 316 35.51 -5.79 6.59
CA GLU A 316 35.06 -5.42 7.93
C GLU A 316 33.69 -6.00 8.30
N ILE A 317 32.85 -6.32 7.31
CA ILE A 317 31.46 -6.74 7.50
C ILE A 317 31.13 -8.04 6.78
N LYS A 318 32.14 -8.88 6.53
CA LYS A 318 32.02 -10.09 5.72
C LYS A 318 30.91 -11.04 6.20
N ASP A 319 30.81 -11.25 7.51
CA ASP A 319 29.80 -12.15 8.09
C ASP A 319 28.39 -11.58 7.94
N LEU A 320 28.23 -10.26 8.11
CA LEU A 320 26.96 -9.57 7.86
C LEU A 320 26.54 -9.67 6.40
N LEU A 321 27.47 -9.48 5.45
CA LEU A 321 27.21 -9.65 4.02
C LEU A 321 26.80 -11.09 3.68
N LYS A 322 27.51 -12.07 4.26
CA LYS A 322 27.18 -13.49 4.07
C LYS A 322 25.77 -13.81 4.56
N THR A 323 25.35 -13.27 5.70
CA THR A 323 23.98 -13.39 6.20
C THR A 323 22.95 -12.67 5.34
N ALA A 324 23.27 -11.48 4.86
CA ALA A 324 22.34 -10.66 4.08
C ALA A 324 22.01 -11.25 2.71
N VAL A 325 23.02 -11.84 2.06
CA VAL A 325 23.05 -11.98 0.60
C VAL A 325 23.52 -13.37 0.16
N GLY A 326 24.02 -14.19 1.09
CA GLY A 326 24.46 -15.56 0.80
C GLY A 326 25.69 -15.57 -0.10
N ASP A 327 25.59 -16.29 -1.23
CA ASP A 327 26.63 -16.37 -2.26
C ASP A 327 26.33 -15.51 -3.49
N LEU A 328 25.29 -14.67 -3.45
CA LEU A 328 24.97 -13.79 -4.57
C LEU A 328 26.12 -12.80 -4.80
N PRO A 329 26.50 -12.54 -6.06
CA PRO A 329 27.60 -11.64 -6.37
C PRO A 329 27.26 -10.19 -5.97
N ILE A 330 28.16 -9.57 -5.22
CA ILE A 330 28.06 -8.17 -4.76
C ILE A 330 28.91 -7.29 -5.66
N GLN A 331 28.34 -6.16 -6.09
CA GLN A 331 29.03 -5.21 -6.96
C GLN A 331 29.55 -3.99 -6.22
N ASP A 332 28.77 -3.45 -5.27
CA ASP A 332 29.17 -2.31 -4.45
C ASP A 332 28.61 -2.49 -3.03
N VAL A 333 29.36 -2.06 -2.04
CA VAL A 333 28.89 -1.93 -0.65
C VAL A 333 29.18 -0.51 -0.19
N CYS A 334 28.14 0.17 0.28
CA CYS A 334 28.24 1.55 0.73
C CYS A 334 27.56 1.73 2.08
N TYR A 335 28.03 2.68 2.88
CA TYR A 335 27.46 3.02 4.17
C TYR A 335 27.19 4.53 4.25
N SER A 336 26.06 4.90 4.86
CA SER A 336 25.70 6.28 5.16
C SER A 336 25.79 6.50 6.67
N PRO A 337 26.84 7.18 7.19
CA PRO A 337 26.96 7.47 8.62
C PRO A 337 25.82 8.33 9.16
N THR A 338 25.32 9.27 8.37
CA THR A 338 24.22 10.17 8.74
C THR A 338 22.93 9.41 9.04
N THR A 339 22.61 8.40 8.23
CA THR A 339 21.38 7.63 8.37
C THR A 339 21.57 6.27 9.01
N LYS A 340 22.82 5.87 9.28
CA LYS A 340 23.27 4.56 9.75
C LYS A 340 22.83 3.38 8.88
N LYS A 341 22.64 3.63 7.58
CA LYS A 341 22.19 2.62 6.62
C LYS A 341 23.36 2.00 5.87
N LEU A 342 23.46 0.67 5.93
CA LEU A 342 24.34 -0.11 5.07
C LEU A 342 23.58 -0.47 3.79
N MET A 343 24.19 -0.26 2.63
CA MET A 343 23.62 -0.56 1.32
C MET A 343 24.50 -1.58 0.60
N VAL A 344 23.90 -2.69 0.18
CA VAL A 344 24.53 -3.75 -0.59
C VAL A 344 23.91 -3.76 -1.98
N ARG A 345 24.70 -3.42 -3.01
CA ARG A 345 24.29 -3.52 -4.40
C ARG A 345 24.70 -4.89 -4.95
N LEU A 346 23.73 -5.68 -5.40
CA LEU A 346 23.97 -6.92 -6.13
C LEU A 346 24.51 -6.63 -7.54
N ALA A 347 25.27 -7.58 -8.10
CA ALA A 347 25.80 -7.46 -9.45
C ALA A 347 24.71 -7.40 -10.52
N ASP A 348 25.05 -6.82 -11.68
CA ASP A 348 24.10 -6.68 -12.80
C ASP A 348 23.72 -8.03 -13.43
N ALA A 349 24.44 -9.11 -13.10
CA ALA A 349 24.06 -10.48 -13.44
C ALA A 349 22.90 -11.00 -12.58
N CYS A 350 22.64 -10.37 -11.42
CA CYS A 350 21.52 -10.75 -10.57
C CYS A 350 20.21 -10.14 -11.09
N ASP A 351 19.10 -10.84 -10.85
CA ASP A 351 17.77 -10.37 -11.21
C ASP A 351 16.85 -10.13 -10.00
N ARG A 352 15.64 -9.65 -10.29
CA ARG A 352 14.61 -9.37 -9.27
C ARG A 352 14.20 -10.63 -8.51
N SER A 353 14.19 -11.79 -9.15
CA SER A 353 13.79 -13.05 -8.51
C SER A 353 14.78 -13.44 -7.41
N GLU A 354 16.07 -13.23 -7.63
CA GLU A 354 17.12 -13.46 -6.63
C GLU A 354 16.96 -12.51 -5.43
N LEU A 355 16.76 -11.21 -5.67
CA LEU A 355 16.50 -10.24 -4.59
C LEU A 355 15.26 -10.62 -3.75
N VAL A 356 14.17 -11.03 -4.40
CA VAL A 356 12.93 -11.44 -3.72
C VAL A 356 13.12 -12.78 -2.98
N SER A 357 14.01 -13.65 -3.45
CA SER A 357 14.29 -14.95 -2.83
C SER A 357 15.08 -14.84 -1.52
N LEU A 358 15.81 -13.74 -1.30
CA LEU A 358 16.60 -13.55 -0.09
C LEU A 358 15.75 -13.70 1.18
N ARG A 359 16.30 -14.40 2.18
CA ARG A 359 15.69 -14.59 3.51
C ARG A 359 16.70 -14.25 4.61
N PRO A 360 17.11 -12.98 4.77
CA PRO A 360 17.98 -12.60 5.87
C PRO A 360 17.25 -12.82 7.20
N GLU A 361 17.81 -13.68 8.05
CA GLU A 361 17.23 -13.94 9.36
C GLU A 361 17.59 -12.80 10.33
N ALA A 362 16.58 -12.15 10.92
CA ALA A 362 16.76 -11.00 11.81
C ALA A 362 17.75 -11.29 12.96
N GLU A 363 17.63 -12.44 13.61
CA GLU A 363 18.52 -12.87 14.69
C GLU A 363 19.98 -13.00 14.22
N SER A 364 20.20 -13.52 13.01
CA SER A 364 21.54 -13.61 12.43
C SER A 364 22.12 -12.23 12.10
N LEU A 365 21.29 -11.32 11.57
CA LEU A 365 21.71 -9.93 11.31
C LEU A 365 22.10 -9.21 12.62
N LEU A 366 21.32 -9.38 13.69
CA LEU A 366 21.60 -8.82 15.01
C LEU A 366 22.91 -9.37 15.61
N ARG A 367 23.17 -10.67 15.44
CA ARG A 367 24.43 -11.30 15.92
C ARG A 367 25.66 -10.82 15.16
N ASN A 368 25.53 -10.60 13.85
CA ASN A 368 26.66 -10.25 12.99
C ASN A 368 26.94 -8.74 12.90
N GLU A 369 26.14 -7.91 13.57
CA GLU A 369 26.37 -6.47 13.69
C GLU A 369 26.03 -6.00 15.11
N THR A 370 27.07 -5.96 15.95
CA THR A 370 26.98 -5.61 17.37
C THR A 370 27.58 -4.24 17.68
N THR A 371 28.09 -3.53 16.67
CA THR A 371 28.83 -2.26 16.87
C THR A 371 27.90 -1.07 17.11
N GLY A 372 26.61 -1.20 16.78
CA GLY A 372 25.61 -0.12 16.85
C GLY A 372 25.79 0.95 15.76
N LYS A 373 26.68 0.70 14.78
CA LYS A 373 26.92 1.61 13.65
C LYS A 373 25.83 1.51 12.60
N ILE A 374 25.26 0.31 12.39
CA ILE A 374 24.23 0.07 11.39
C ILE A 374 22.90 -0.13 12.10
N ASN A 375 21.86 0.55 11.62
CA ASN A 375 20.49 0.35 12.10
C ASN A 375 19.53 -0.16 11.02
N SER A 376 19.99 -0.24 9.77
CA SER A 376 19.22 -0.75 8.65
C SER A 376 20.14 -1.20 7.51
N LEU A 377 19.76 -2.30 6.89
CA LEU A 377 20.39 -2.93 5.74
C LEU A 377 19.48 -2.77 4.52
N ILE A 378 20.00 -2.13 3.48
CA ILE A 378 19.37 -1.99 2.16
C ILE A 378 20.05 -2.98 1.22
N ILE A 379 19.28 -3.82 0.54
CA ILE A 379 19.77 -4.65 -0.56
C ILE A 379 19.13 -4.12 -1.84
N THR A 380 19.93 -3.81 -2.87
CA THR A 380 19.45 -3.16 -4.10
C THR A 380 20.07 -3.79 -5.34
N LEU A 381 19.36 -3.72 -6.45
CA LEU A 381 19.91 -4.06 -7.77
C LEU A 381 19.38 -3.10 -8.83
N LYS A 382 20.09 -3.05 -9.95
CA LYS A 382 19.75 -2.20 -11.09
C LYS A 382 18.44 -2.70 -11.72
N GLY A 383 17.55 -1.78 -12.05
CA GLY A 383 16.33 -2.16 -12.75
C GLY A 383 16.60 -2.54 -14.21
N ALA A 384 15.65 -3.24 -14.82
CA ALA A 384 15.74 -3.66 -16.22
C ALA A 384 14.73 -2.87 -17.07
N GLU A 385 15.24 -2.10 -18.04
CA GLU A 385 14.42 -1.32 -18.99
C GLU A 385 13.46 -2.20 -19.81
N SER A 386 13.74 -3.50 -19.94
CA SER A 386 12.98 -4.46 -20.76
C SER A 386 11.72 -5.03 -20.11
N THR A 387 11.34 -4.60 -18.90
CA THR A 387 10.11 -5.05 -18.21
C THR A 387 9.10 -3.92 -18.08
N GLN A 388 7.81 -4.15 -18.33
CA GLN A 388 6.82 -3.07 -18.37
C GLN A 388 6.54 -2.48 -16.97
N SER A 389 6.49 -1.15 -16.89
CA SER A 389 6.77 -0.18 -15.79
C SER A 389 8.24 0.26 -15.63
N GLY A 390 9.23 -0.54 -16.05
CA GLY A 390 10.64 -0.12 -16.19
C GLY A 390 11.21 0.64 -14.99
N TYR A 391 11.29 0.00 -13.83
CA TYR A 391 11.93 0.63 -12.66
C TYR A 391 13.42 0.87 -12.94
N ASP A 392 13.94 1.99 -12.46
CA ASP A 392 15.37 2.31 -12.53
C ASP A 392 16.19 1.44 -11.57
N PHE A 393 15.60 1.07 -10.42
CA PHE A 393 16.20 0.15 -9.46
C PHE A 393 15.17 -0.52 -8.56
N TYR A 394 15.57 -1.65 -7.99
CA TYR A 394 14.81 -2.39 -6.99
C TYR A 394 15.53 -2.35 -5.63
N SER A 395 14.77 -2.45 -4.53
CA SER A 395 15.34 -2.50 -3.18
C SER A 395 14.59 -3.44 -2.24
N ARG A 396 15.22 -3.87 -1.16
CA ARG A 396 14.60 -4.44 0.05
C ARG A 396 15.30 -3.83 1.26
N VAL A 397 14.58 -3.66 2.37
CA VAL A 397 15.11 -2.97 3.54
C VAL A 397 14.80 -3.76 4.81
N PHE A 398 15.86 -4.20 5.48
CA PHE A 398 15.80 -4.93 6.74
C PHE A 398 16.30 -4.02 7.85
N ALA A 399 15.60 -3.96 8.98
CA ALA A 399 15.96 -3.04 10.06
C ALA A 399 15.79 -3.64 11.47
N PRO A 400 16.27 -4.87 11.72
CA PRO A 400 16.00 -5.57 12.98
C PRO A 400 16.56 -4.82 14.20
N TRP A 401 17.61 -4.01 14.04
CA TRP A 401 18.18 -3.17 15.10
C TRP A 401 17.24 -2.08 15.61
N VAL A 402 16.15 -1.80 14.91
CA VAL A 402 15.09 -0.87 15.34
C VAL A 402 13.75 -1.59 15.53
N GLY A 403 13.77 -2.92 15.70
CA GLY A 403 12.58 -3.74 15.95
C GLY A 403 11.91 -4.30 14.68
N VAL A 404 12.19 -3.73 13.51
CA VAL A 404 11.48 -4.10 12.27
C VAL A 404 12.28 -5.11 11.46
N SER A 405 11.78 -6.35 11.32
CA SER A 405 12.47 -7.41 10.55
C SER A 405 12.69 -7.02 9.08
N GLU A 406 11.63 -6.73 8.34
CA GLU A 406 11.67 -6.12 7.00
C GLU A 406 10.63 -5.00 6.89
N ASP A 407 11.06 -3.81 6.49
CA ASP A 407 10.15 -2.67 6.28
C ASP A 407 9.51 -2.78 4.88
N PRO A 408 8.17 -2.70 4.75
CA PRO A 408 7.50 -2.79 3.47
C PRO A 408 7.93 -1.74 2.43
N VAL A 409 8.04 -0.46 2.82
CA VAL A 409 8.39 0.66 1.93
C VAL A 409 9.08 1.77 2.73
N THR A 410 10.38 1.95 2.52
CA THR A 410 11.21 2.80 3.39
C THR A 410 11.62 4.10 2.71
N GLY A 411 10.87 5.18 2.93
CA GLY A 411 11.22 6.51 2.37
C GLY A 411 12.64 6.98 2.76
N SER A 412 13.06 6.75 4.02
CA SER A 412 14.38 7.15 4.48
C SER A 412 15.54 6.39 3.80
N ALA A 413 15.31 5.15 3.34
CA ALA A 413 16.29 4.40 2.55
C ALA A 413 16.48 5.02 1.16
N HIS A 414 15.41 5.58 0.59
CA HIS A 414 15.46 6.23 -0.71
C HIS A 414 16.27 7.54 -0.71
N THR A 415 16.49 8.16 0.46
CA THR A 415 17.46 9.27 0.60
C THR A 415 18.90 8.85 0.31
N VAL A 416 19.22 7.57 0.54
CA VAL A 416 20.53 6.96 0.28
C VAL A 416 20.57 6.41 -1.14
N LEU A 417 19.55 5.63 -1.51
CA LEU A 417 19.44 5.00 -2.84
C LEU A 417 19.38 6.02 -3.97
N ALA A 418 18.65 7.13 -3.81
CA ALA A 418 18.58 8.17 -4.84
C ALA A 418 19.96 8.77 -5.11
N GLY A 419 20.72 9.05 -4.05
CA GLY A 419 22.07 9.62 -4.18
C GLY A 419 23.01 8.68 -4.92
N TYR A 420 22.92 7.38 -4.63
CA TYR A 420 23.71 6.34 -5.26
C TYR A 420 23.31 6.09 -6.72
N TRP A 421 22.04 5.77 -6.97
CA TRP A 421 21.55 5.40 -8.31
C TRP A 421 21.55 6.58 -9.28
N SER A 422 21.36 7.81 -8.80
CA SER A 422 21.49 9.00 -9.65
C SER A 422 22.87 9.11 -10.29
N GLU A 423 23.93 8.81 -9.53
CA GLU A 423 25.30 8.83 -10.03
C GLU A 423 25.55 7.69 -11.03
N LYS A 424 25.11 6.47 -10.69
CA LYS A 424 25.31 5.29 -11.53
C LYS A 424 24.51 5.34 -12.84
N LEU A 425 23.29 5.85 -12.79
CA LEU A 425 22.37 5.94 -13.94
C LEU A 425 22.46 7.26 -14.69
N LYS A 426 23.11 8.28 -14.10
CA LYS A 426 23.12 9.67 -14.59
C LYS A 426 21.71 10.25 -14.77
N LYS A 427 20.79 9.90 -13.87
CA LYS A 427 19.39 10.36 -13.86
C LYS A 427 19.07 11.15 -12.59
N LYS A 428 18.22 12.18 -12.71
CA LYS A 428 17.69 12.92 -11.55
C LYS A 428 16.26 12.50 -11.19
N ASN A 429 15.48 12.13 -12.19
CA ASN A 429 14.16 11.54 -12.03
C ASN A 429 14.30 10.02 -12.11
N MET A 430 13.82 9.32 -11.10
CA MET A 430 13.91 7.87 -11.04
C MET A 430 12.62 7.27 -10.49
N LEU A 431 12.28 6.09 -11.01
CA LEU A 431 11.20 5.25 -10.52
C LEU A 431 11.79 4.02 -9.83
N ALA A 432 11.52 3.86 -8.53
CA ALA A 432 12.03 2.76 -7.73
C ALA A 432 10.91 1.82 -7.29
N TYR A 433 11.24 0.55 -7.05
CA TYR A 433 10.32 -0.39 -6.43
C TYR A 433 10.98 -1.16 -5.30
N GLN A 434 10.44 -1.04 -4.09
CA GLN A 434 10.87 -1.84 -2.93
C GLN A 434 10.16 -3.19 -2.99
N CYS A 435 10.90 -4.28 -3.20
CA CYS A 435 10.45 -5.66 -3.37
C CYS A 435 10.23 -6.40 -2.05
N SER A 436 9.63 -5.76 -1.05
CA SER A 436 9.14 -6.47 0.15
C SER A 436 7.96 -7.39 -0.21
N SER A 437 7.49 -8.18 0.77
CA SER A 437 6.28 -9.01 0.61
C SER A 437 5.05 -8.19 0.18
N ARG A 438 4.95 -6.97 0.68
CA ARG A 438 3.93 -5.99 0.30
C ARG A 438 4.28 -5.33 -1.02
N GLY A 439 5.50 -4.84 -1.19
CA GLY A 439 5.90 -4.08 -2.35
C GLY A 439 5.47 -2.61 -2.30
N GLY A 440 6.23 -1.74 -2.96
CA GLY A 440 5.82 -0.35 -3.15
C GLY A 440 6.66 0.43 -4.15
N GLU A 441 5.98 1.20 -4.99
CA GLU A 441 6.59 2.15 -5.92
C GLU A 441 6.97 3.45 -5.20
N VAL A 442 8.13 4.00 -5.54
CA VAL A 442 8.61 5.28 -5.03
C VAL A 442 9.13 6.13 -6.19
N LYS A 443 8.50 7.28 -6.40
CA LYS A 443 8.95 8.28 -7.38
C LYS A 443 9.92 9.24 -6.73
N LEU A 444 11.05 9.48 -7.39
CA LEU A 444 12.17 10.26 -6.87
C LEU A 444 12.58 11.34 -7.84
N GLU A 445 12.75 12.56 -7.33
CA GLU A 445 13.30 13.68 -8.09
C GLU A 445 14.42 14.36 -7.28
N ILE A 446 15.62 14.40 -7.83
CA ILE A 446 16.74 15.15 -7.24
C ILE A 446 16.74 16.56 -7.79
N ARG A 447 16.49 17.51 -6.90
CA ARG A 447 16.45 18.95 -7.19
C ARG A 447 17.85 19.52 -7.43
N ASN A 448 17.89 20.67 -8.10
CA ASN A 448 19.14 21.36 -8.43
C ASN A 448 19.89 21.89 -7.20
N ASP A 449 19.19 22.12 -6.08
CA ASP A 449 19.76 22.52 -4.79
C ASP A 449 20.28 21.33 -3.96
N GLY A 450 20.26 20.12 -4.51
CA GLY A 450 20.78 18.91 -3.86
C GLY A 450 19.80 18.24 -2.89
N ARG A 451 18.53 18.66 -2.86
CA ARG A 451 17.47 17.99 -2.09
C ARG A 451 16.77 16.90 -2.90
N LEU A 452 16.14 15.97 -2.20
CA LEU A 452 15.39 14.86 -2.78
C LEU A 452 13.91 15.03 -2.51
N ASP A 453 13.13 15.08 -3.58
CA ASP A 453 11.68 14.97 -3.52
C ASP A 453 11.29 13.50 -3.63
N ILE A 454 10.55 13.01 -2.64
CA ILE A 454 9.88 11.71 -2.67
C ILE A 454 8.41 11.96 -2.93
N ILE A 455 7.92 11.44 -4.06
CA ILE A 455 6.60 11.73 -4.60
C ILE A 455 5.73 10.48 -4.44
N GLY A 456 4.53 10.65 -3.92
CA GLY A 456 3.56 9.58 -3.83
C GLY A 456 2.13 10.08 -3.84
N GLN A 457 1.23 9.16 -4.17
CA GLN A 457 -0.21 9.39 -4.08
C GLN A 457 -0.73 8.75 -2.80
N ALA A 458 -1.76 9.35 -2.22
CA ALA A 458 -2.44 8.80 -1.06
C ALA A 458 -3.94 8.92 -1.25
N GLN A 459 -4.63 7.95 -0.68
CA GLN A 459 -6.05 7.79 -0.88
C GLN A 459 -6.76 7.55 0.45
N ILE A 460 -7.70 8.42 0.83
CA ILE A 460 -8.45 8.30 2.10
C ILE A 460 -9.51 7.19 1.99
N ILE A 461 -9.23 5.99 2.50
CA ILE A 461 -10.13 4.83 2.39
C ILE A 461 -11.28 4.87 3.42
N LEU A 462 -11.03 5.35 4.64
CA LEU A 462 -11.99 5.39 5.74
C LEU A 462 -11.89 6.74 6.46
N GLN A 463 -13.04 7.29 6.87
CA GLN A 463 -13.13 8.44 7.77
C GLN A 463 -14.11 8.13 8.90
N GLY A 464 -13.77 8.54 10.11
CA GLY A 464 -14.62 8.40 11.29
C GLY A 464 -14.18 9.28 12.44
N ALA A 465 -14.82 9.12 13.59
CA ALA A 465 -14.46 9.79 14.83
C ALA A 465 -14.23 8.75 15.92
N LEU A 466 -13.09 8.83 16.61
CA LEU A 466 -12.81 8.04 17.80
C LEU A 466 -13.49 8.71 19.00
N LYS A 467 -14.27 7.94 19.76
CA LYS A 467 -14.79 8.37 21.06
C LYS A 467 -13.86 7.83 22.12
N ILE A 468 -13.15 8.73 22.81
CA ILE A 468 -12.03 8.42 23.69
C ILE A 468 -12.31 8.96 25.09
#